data_AF-A0AAE2SD83-F1
#
_entry.id   AF-A0AAE2SD83-F1
#
_cell.length_a   1.000
_cell.length_b   1.000
_cell.length_c   1.000
_cell.angle_alpha   90.00
_cell.angle_beta   90.00
_cell.angle_gamma   90.00
#
_symmetry.space_group_name_H-M   'P 1'
#
loop_
_entity.id
_entity.type
_entity.pdbx_description
1 polymer ?
#
loop_
_entity_poly.entity_id
_entity_poly.type
_entity_poly.pdbx_seq_one_letter_code
_entity_poly.pdbx_strand_id
1 'polypeptide(L)'
;MDSGSPSPPPNSFARQLGFWSLHCGVTAIPSFCIALTRFNSPSAIAGMLGGILTFIIGYAWLTSASFYGKVHVGLIGKAIKMGARIRMWISILSLPLLLTTVGRSDPAEELMFVPDMWFGLVALLLFSLISQLLGIMPLRQGIEELDGISTYFVTLIEGGLISVSLILIAFLALIVLNYRRNRQRLPSDFIPR
;
A
#
# COMPACT_ATOMS: atom_id res chain seq x y z
N MET A 1 -19.84 20.66 -35.76
CA MET A 1 -18.77 19.66 -35.94
C MET A 1 -18.25 19.31 -34.55
N ASP A 2 -18.87 18.33 -33.92
CA ASP A 2 -18.41 17.79 -32.63
C ASP A 2 -17.09 17.06 -32.87
N SER A 3 -15.99 17.66 -32.41
CA SER A 3 -14.73 16.97 -32.28
C SER A 3 -14.91 15.88 -31.22
N GLY A 4 -15.25 14.68 -31.68
CA GLY A 4 -15.34 13.46 -30.88
C GLY A 4 -13.99 13.12 -30.28
N SER A 5 -13.60 13.82 -29.22
CA SER A 5 -12.54 13.36 -28.33
C SER A 5 -13.00 12.00 -27.80
N PRO A 6 -12.25 10.90 -28.02
CA PRO A 6 -12.63 9.61 -27.48
C PRO A 6 -12.79 9.78 -25.96
N SER A 7 -14.00 9.50 -25.47
CA SER A 7 -14.25 9.51 -24.04
C SER A 7 -13.24 8.56 -23.39
N PRO A 8 -12.52 9.01 -22.35
CA PRO A 8 -11.54 8.14 -21.71
C PRO A 8 -12.26 6.86 -21.29
N PRO A 9 -11.67 5.68 -21.57
CA PRO A 9 -12.33 4.41 -21.29
C PRO A 9 -12.74 4.38 -19.82
N PRO A 10 -13.99 3.98 -19.51
CA PRO A 10 -14.50 4.01 -18.15
C PRO A 10 -13.57 3.21 -17.22
N ASN A 11 -13.40 3.68 -15.99
CA ASN A 11 -12.64 2.99 -14.96
C ASN A 11 -13.37 1.68 -14.58
N SER A 12 -13.24 0.64 -15.40
CA SER A 12 -13.91 -0.64 -15.16
C SER A 12 -13.32 -1.32 -13.92
N PHE A 13 -14.19 -1.97 -13.15
CA PHE A 13 -13.79 -2.73 -11.96
C PHE A 13 -12.69 -3.75 -12.29
N ALA A 14 -12.82 -4.52 -13.38
CA ALA A 14 -11.82 -5.50 -13.78
C ALA A 14 -10.43 -4.89 -14.02
N ARG A 15 -10.36 -3.69 -14.61
CA ARG A 15 -9.09 -2.98 -14.83
C ARG A 15 -8.48 -2.47 -13.53
N GLN A 16 -9.32 -1.94 -12.63
CA GLN A 16 -8.86 -1.52 -11.30
C GLN A 16 -8.42 -2.71 -10.47
N LEU A 17 -9.14 -3.83 -10.53
CA LEU A 17 -8.79 -5.07 -9.87
C LEU A 17 -7.41 -5.54 -10.30
N GLY A 18 -7.14 -5.62 -11.61
CA GLY A 18 -5.80 -6.00 -12.11
C GLY A 18 -4.69 -5.07 -11.61
N PHE A 19 -4.93 -3.75 -11.61
CA PHE A 19 -3.97 -2.78 -11.11
C PHE A 19 -3.70 -2.94 -9.60
N TRP A 20 -4.76 -3.04 -8.79
CA TRP A 20 -4.65 -3.14 -7.33
C TRP A 20 -4.17 -4.51 -6.88
N SER A 21 -4.50 -5.59 -7.60
CA SER A 21 -3.93 -6.93 -7.35
C SER A 21 -2.42 -6.93 -7.51
N LEU A 22 -1.90 -6.33 -8.60
CA LEU A 22 -0.46 -6.24 -8.81
C LEU A 22 0.19 -5.34 -7.76
N HIS A 23 -0.41 -4.18 -7.49
CA HIS A 23 0.13 -3.24 -6.50
C HIS A 23 0.18 -3.86 -5.10
N CYS A 24 -0.97 -4.30 -4.57
CA CYS A 24 -1.06 -4.88 -3.22
C CYS A 24 -0.24 -6.16 -3.11
N GLY A 25 -0.22 -6.99 -4.17
CA GLY A 25 0.60 -8.19 -4.23
C GLY A 25 2.07 -7.87 -4.06
N VAL A 26 2.62 -6.95 -4.86
CA VAL A 26 4.04 -6.54 -4.80
C VAL A 26 4.39 -5.89 -3.47
N THR A 27 3.52 -5.01 -2.94
CA THR A 27 3.78 -4.33 -1.66
C THR A 27 3.65 -5.26 -0.46
N ALA A 28 2.92 -6.37 -0.59
CA ALA A 28 2.79 -7.35 0.49
C ALA A 28 3.95 -8.36 0.52
N ILE A 29 4.78 -8.46 -0.54
CA ILE A 29 5.89 -9.45 -0.59
C ILE A 29 6.84 -9.31 0.61
N PRO A 30 7.31 -8.10 0.99
CA PRO A 30 8.17 -7.93 2.16
C PRO A 30 7.60 -8.55 3.44
N SER A 31 6.37 -8.18 3.78
CA SER A 31 5.68 -8.65 4.97
C SER A 31 5.39 -10.16 4.88
N PHE A 32 5.03 -10.65 3.69
CA PHE A 32 4.74 -12.06 3.45
C PHE A 32 5.97 -12.96 3.61
N CYS A 33 7.13 -12.56 3.08
CA CYS A 33 8.39 -13.30 3.24
C CYS A 33 8.73 -13.51 4.72
N ILE A 34 8.52 -12.48 5.53
CA ILE A 34 8.83 -12.54 6.96
C ILE A 34 7.79 -13.36 7.70
N ALA A 35 6.51 -13.21 7.34
CA ALA A 35 5.45 -14.03 7.90
C ALA A 35 5.70 -15.54 7.68
N LEU A 36 6.16 -15.93 6.48
CA LEU A 36 6.53 -17.31 6.17
C LEU A 36 7.73 -17.82 6.99
N THR A 37 8.67 -16.96 7.35
CA THR A 37 9.82 -17.38 8.18
C THR A 37 9.50 -17.47 9.67
N ARG A 38 8.51 -16.70 10.17
CA ARG A 38 8.23 -16.56 11.61
C ARG A 38 6.96 -17.25 12.08
N PHE A 39 5.88 -17.24 11.30
CA PHE A 39 4.55 -17.68 11.74
C PHE A 39 4.00 -18.87 10.95
N ASN A 40 4.87 -19.60 10.23
CA ASN A 40 4.64 -20.62 9.20
C ASN A 40 3.53 -21.67 9.48
N SER A 41 2.29 -21.21 9.64
CA SER A 41 1.10 -21.97 9.95
C SER A 41 0.07 -21.71 8.84
N PRO A 42 -0.64 -22.75 8.37
CA PRO A 42 -1.61 -22.60 7.29
C PRO A 42 -2.72 -21.59 7.61
N SER A 43 -3.14 -21.49 8.89
CA SER A 43 -4.17 -20.55 9.34
C SER A 43 -3.68 -19.10 9.27
N ALA A 44 -2.46 -18.80 9.72
CA ALA A 44 -1.88 -17.45 9.61
C ALA A 44 -1.72 -17.03 8.14
N ILE A 45 -1.23 -17.93 7.29
CA ILE A 45 -1.08 -17.67 5.85
C ILE A 45 -2.45 -17.36 5.22
N ALA A 46 -3.48 -18.14 5.54
CA ALA A 46 -4.84 -17.90 5.05
C ALA A 46 -5.39 -16.55 5.53
N GLY A 47 -5.16 -16.19 6.80
CA GLY A 47 -5.55 -14.89 7.36
C GLY A 47 -4.89 -13.72 6.64
N MET A 48 -3.59 -13.83 6.36
CA MET A 48 -2.83 -12.81 5.62
C MET A 48 -3.35 -12.65 4.18
N LEU A 49 -3.57 -13.75 3.46
CA LEU A 49 -4.14 -13.73 2.12
C LEU A 49 -5.55 -13.12 2.12
N GLY A 50 -6.36 -13.41 3.14
CA GLY A 50 -7.68 -12.79 3.33
C GLY A 50 -7.60 -11.28 3.51
N GLY A 51 -6.62 -10.79 4.28
CA GLY A 51 -6.38 -9.36 4.48
C GLY A 51 -5.98 -8.67 3.17
N ILE A 52 -5.03 -9.26 2.44
CA ILE A 52 -4.58 -8.74 1.13
C ILE A 52 -5.75 -8.68 0.13
N LEU A 53 -6.55 -9.75 0.04
CA LEU A 53 -7.74 -9.79 -0.81
C LEU A 53 -8.76 -8.70 -0.45
N THR A 54 -8.94 -8.43 0.84
CA THR A 54 -9.83 -7.36 1.31
C THR A 54 -9.40 -6.00 0.77
N PHE A 55 -8.10 -5.68 0.79
CA PHE A 55 -7.59 -4.42 0.21
C PHE A 55 -7.68 -4.39 -1.31
N ILE A 56 -7.36 -5.48 -1.99
CA ILE A 56 -7.47 -5.58 -3.46
C ILE A 56 -8.91 -5.27 -3.89
N ILE A 57 -9.89 -5.95 -3.29
CA ILE A 57 -11.30 -5.77 -3.61
C ILE A 57 -11.77 -4.37 -3.18
N GLY A 58 -11.42 -3.93 -1.98
CA GLY A 58 -11.80 -2.62 -1.44
C GLY A 58 -11.32 -1.47 -2.32
N TYR A 59 -10.05 -1.47 -2.74
CA TYR A 59 -9.53 -0.45 -3.63
C TYR A 59 -10.09 -0.56 -5.05
N ALA A 60 -10.23 -1.78 -5.60
CA ALA A 60 -10.85 -1.96 -6.91
C ALA A 60 -12.28 -1.41 -6.93
N TRP A 61 -13.04 -1.68 -5.88
CA TRP A 61 -14.40 -1.17 -5.71
C TRP A 61 -14.40 0.35 -5.61
N LEU A 62 -13.63 0.92 -4.67
CA LEU A 62 -13.55 2.37 -4.44
C LEU A 62 -13.13 3.14 -5.70
N THR A 63 -12.13 2.64 -6.43
CA THR A 63 -11.60 3.30 -7.63
C THR A 63 -12.43 3.09 -8.89
N SER A 64 -13.30 2.08 -8.90
CA SER A 64 -14.30 1.87 -9.95
C SER A 64 -15.59 2.66 -9.72
N ALA A 65 -15.82 3.15 -8.50
CA ALA A 65 -17.02 3.92 -8.17
C ALA A 65 -17.11 5.21 -9.01
N SER A 66 -18.32 5.52 -9.48
CA SER A 66 -18.58 6.68 -10.35
C SER A 66 -18.20 8.02 -9.71
N PHE A 67 -18.30 8.13 -8.38
CA PHE A 67 -17.85 9.28 -7.61
C PHE A 67 -16.33 9.49 -7.72
N TYR A 68 -15.55 8.41 -7.57
CA TYR A 68 -14.09 8.46 -7.70
C TYR A 68 -13.69 8.89 -9.11
N GLY A 69 -14.41 8.42 -10.13
CA GLY A 69 -14.21 8.83 -11.52
C GLY A 69 -14.26 10.35 -11.72
N LYS A 70 -15.10 11.08 -10.98
CA LYS A 70 -15.22 12.55 -11.07
C LYS A 70 -14.07 13.30 -10.39
N VAL A 71 -13.61 12.80 -9.23
CA VAL A 71 -12.51 13.41 -8.46
C VAL A 71 -11.14 13.07 -9.07
N HIS A 72 -11.03 11.91 -9.71
CA HIS A 72 -9.78 11.38 -10.24
C HIS A 72 -9.45 11.85 -11.67
N VAL A 73 -10.24 12.76 -12.24
CA VAL A 73 -9.92 13.39 -13.54
C VAL A 73 -8.77 14.37 -13.36
N GLY A 74 -7.73 14.26 -14.19
CA GLY A 74 -6.63 15.24 -14.23
C GLY A 74 -5.47 14.97 -13.25
N LEU A 75 -5.11 15.97 -12.45
CA LEU A 75 -3.88 15.97 -11.63
C LEU A 75 -3.96 15.02 -10.43
N ILE A 76 -5.10 14.98 -9.74
CA ILE A 76 -5.30 14.14 -8.54
C ILE A 76 -5.09 12.67 -8.89
N GLY A 77 -5.65 12.25 -10.01
CA GLY A 77 -5.51 10.87 -10.45
C GLY A 77 -4.10 10.48 -10.88
N LYS A 78 -3.35 11.43 -11.44
CA LYS A 78 -1.92 11.24 -11.73
C LYS A 78 -1.11 11.14 -10.43
N ALA A 79 -1.45 11.94 -9.42
CA ALA A 79 -0.76 11.95 -8.13
C ALA A 79 -0.95 10.63 -7.37
N ILE A 80 -2.18 10.09 -7.33
CA ILE A 80 -2.46 8.79 -6.70
C ILE A 80 -1.70 7.66 -7.41
N LYS A 81 -1.75 7.62 -8.75
CA LYS A 81 -0.98 6.63 -9.52
C LYS A 81 0.53 6.78 -9.32
N MET A 82 1.03 8.01 -9.19
CA MET A 82 2.44 8.27 -8.92
C MET A 82 2.83 7.80 -7.52
N GLY A 83 2.01 8.07 -6.50
CA GLY A 83 2.24 7.59 -5.13
C GLY A 83 2.23 6.06 -5.05
N ALA A 84 1.25 5.40 -5.68
CA ALA A 84 1.21 3.94 -5.77
C ALA A 84 2.46 3.37 -6.45
N ARG A 85 2.94 4.00 -7.53
CA ARG A 85 4.19 3.58 -8.20
C ARG A 85 5.42 3.77 -7.31
N ILE A 86 5.56 4.93 -6.66
CA ILE A 86 6.67 5.19 -5.74
C ILE A 86 6.71 4.12 -4.66
N ARG A 87 5.56 3.80 -4.07
CA ARG A 87 5.47 2.77 -3.05
C ARG A 87 5.82 1.38 -3.58
N MET A 88 5.30 1.01 -4.74
CA MET A 88 5.64 -0.25 -5.39
C MET A 88 7.16 -0.37 -5.64
N TRP A 89 7.80 0.72 -6.07
CA TRP A 89 9.26 0.76 -6.23
C TRP A 89 10.00 0.61 -4.90
N ILE A 90 9.53 1.25 -3.83
CA ILE A 90 10.13 1.07 -2.49
C ILE A 90 10.08 -0.41 -2.08
N SER A 91 8.93 -1.07 -2.23
CA SER A 91 8.81 -2.50 -1.90
C SER A 91 9.70 -3.37 -2.81
N ILE A 92 9.78 -3.10 -4.12
CA ILE A 92 10.68 -3.83 -5.03
C ILE A 92 12.16 -3.63 -4.66
N LEU A 93 12.57 -2.40 -4.38
CA LEU A 93 13.95 -2.08 -3.99
C LEU A 93 14.32 -2.67 -2.63
N SER A 94 13.34 -3.00 -1.79
CA SER A 94 13.57 -3.71 -0.53
C SER A 94 13.76 -5.22 -0.69
N LEU A 95 13.36 -5.82 -1.84
CA LEU A 95 13.48 -7.26 -2.06
C LEU A 95 14.92 -7.80 -1.98
N PRO A 96 15.95 -7.14 -2.56
CA PRO A 96 17.33 -7.61 -2.41
C PRO A 96 17.79 -7.68 -0.94
N LEU A 97 17.37 -6.73 -0.11
CA LEU A 97 17.66 -6.72 1.33
C LEU A 97 16.92 -7.83 2.08
N LEU A 98 15.76 -8.27 1.57
CA LEU A 98 15.05 -9.42 2.13
C LEU A 98 15.70 -10.73 1.73
N LEU A 99 16.23 -10.85 0.51
CA LEU A 99 16.93 -12.06 0.04
C LEU A 99 18.17 -12.38 0.88
N THR A 100 18.85 -11.40 1.48
CA THR A 100 19.99 -11.63 2.39
C THR A 100 19.57 -12.18 3.76
N THR A 101 18.27 -12.11 4.09
CA THR A 101 17.71 -12.52 5.39
C THR A 101 16.99 -13.86 5.34
N VAL A 102 16.49 -14.27 4.17
CA VAL A 102 15.83 -15.57 3.98
C VAL A 102 16.85 -16.70 4.24
N GLY A 103 16.61 -17.49 5.29
CA GLY A 103 17.46 -18.62 5.68
C GLY A 103 18.49 -18.33 6.79
N ARG A 104 18.51 -17.11 7.34
CA ARG A 104 19.31 -16.77 8.54
C ARG A 104 18.43 -16.73 9.78
N SER A 105 18.95 -17.24 10.90
CA SER A 105 18.28 -17.31 12.20
C SER A 105 18.13 -15.94 12.86
N ASP A 106 19.10 -15.05 12.62
CA ASP A 106 19.13 -13.71 13.22
C ASP A 106 18.53 -12.68 12.25
N PRO A 107 17.65 -11.78 12.75
CA PRO A 107 17.15 -10.69 11.94
C PRO A 107 18.32 -9.78 11.56
N ALA A 108 18.69 -9.74 10.28
CA ALA A 108 19.73 -8.83 9.82
C ALA A 108 19.29 -7.39 10.10
N GLU A 109 20.20 -6.56 10.60
CA GLU A 109 19.98 -5.11 10.83
C GLU A 109 19.45 -4.40 9.56
N GLU A 110 19.74 -4.98 8.39
CA GLU A 110 19.26 -4.60 7.07
C GLU A 110 17.71 -4.54 6.98
N LEU A 111 16.99 -5.36 7.74
CA LEU A 111 15.51 -5.36 7.79
C LEU A 111 14.94 -4.04 8.33
N MET A 112 15.71 -3.29 9.13
CA MET A 112 15.29 -1.99 9.65
C MET A 112 15.19 -0.90 8.57
N PHE A 113 15.83 -1.12 7.40
CA PHE A 113 15.77 -0.18 6.28
C PHE A 113 14.57 -0.43 5.34
N VAL A 114 13.75 -1.44 5.61
CA VAL A 114 12.54 -1.74 4.84
C VAL A 114 11.36 -0.99 5.46
N PRO A 115 10.78 0.05 4.81
CA PRO A 115 9.72 0.84 5.42
C PRO A 115 8.46 0.02 5.73
N ASP A 116 8.18 -1.00 4.92
CA ASP A 116 7.05 -1.91 5.12
C ASP A 116 7.22 -2.73 6.42
N MET A 117 8.45 -2.98 6.89
CA MET A 117 8.70 -3.61 8.19
C MET A 117 8.22 -2.78 9.38
N TRP A 118 8.43 -1.47 9.32
CA TRP A 118 7.95 -0.58 10.37
C TRP A 118 6.43 -0.59 10.45
N PHE A 119 5.74 -0.67 9.31
CA PHE A 119 4.28 -0.79 9.30
C PHE A 119 3.80 -2.11 9.90
N GLY A 120 4.47 -3.23 9.59
CA GLY A 120 4.17 -4.53 10.21
C GLY A 120 4.40 -4.54 11.73
N LEU A 121 5.52 -3.98 12.20
CA LEU A 121 5.81 -3.87 13.64
C LEU A 121 4.79 -2.98 14.37
N VAL A 122 4.48 -1.81 13.80
CA VAL A 122 3.46 -0.91 14.37
C VAL A 122 2.09 -1.58 14.36
N ALA A 123 1.74 -2.35 13.33
CA ALA A 123 0.48 -3.09 13.26
C ALA A 123 0.37 -4.14 14.36
N LEU A 124 1.45 -4.90 14.63
CA LEU A 124 1.51 -5.86 15.74
C LEU A 124 1.34 -5.16 17.10
N LEU A 125 2.02 -4.03 17.31
CA LEU A 125 1.90 -3.25 18.55
C LEU A 125 0.48 -2.70 18.74
N LEU A 126 -0.12 -2.14 17.69
CA LEU A 126 -1.50 -1.63 17.74
C LEU A 126 -2.50 -2.75 17.98
N PHE A 127 -2.33 -3.90 17.32
CA PHE A 127 -3.20 -5.06 17.54
C PHE A 127 -3.10 -5.54 18.99
N SER A 128 -1.90 -5.62 19.56
CA SER A 128 -1.69 -5.98 20.96
C SER A 128 -2.38 -4.99 21.92
N LEU A 129 -2.22 -3.68 21.68
CA LEU A 129 -2.88 -2.63 22.45
C LEU A 129 -4.41 -2.72 22.39
N ILE A 130 -4.98 -2.89 21.19
CA ILE A 130 -6.43 -3.02 20.98
C ILE A 130 -6.96 -4.28 21.68
N SER A 131 -6.25 -5.41 21.53
CA SER A 131 -6.64 -6.68 22.15
C SER A 131 -6.62 -6.60 23.68
N GLN A 132 -5.65 -5.87 24.23
CA GLN A 132 -5.57 -5.57 25.66
C GLN A 132 -6.73 -4.68 26.13
N LEU A 133 -7.02 -3.61 25.41
CA LEU A 133 -8.11 -2.68 25.75
C LEU A 133 -9.49 -3.36 25.71
N LEU A 134 -9.68 -4.31 24.79
CA LEU A 134 -10.92 -5.07 24.66
C LEU A 134 -10.99 -6.28 25.62
N GLY A 135 -9.92 -6.58 26.35
CA GLY A 135 -9.87 -7.71 27.30
C GLY A 135 -9.90 -9.08 26.63
N ILE A 136 -9.54 -9.18 25.35
CA ILE A 136 -9.68 -10.40 24.54
C ILE A 136 -8.48 -11.35 24.69
N MET A 137 -7.28 -10.83 24.99
CA MET A 137 -6.07 -11.66 25.17
C MET A 137 -5.17 -11.16 26.32
N PRO A 138 -4.58 -12.07 27.13
CA PRO A 138 -3.57 -11.72 28.12
C PRO A 138 -2.23 -11.34 27.47
N LEU A 139 -1.53 -10.35 28.05
CA LEU A 139 -0.29 -9.68 27.60
C LEU A 139 0.91 -10.60 27.23
N ARG A 140 0.80 -11.91 27.46
CA ARG A 140 1.94 -12.84 27.53
C ARG A 140 1.95 -13.96 26.47
N GLN A 141 0.87 -14.16 25.72
CA GLN A 141 0.96 -14.94 24.48
C GLN A 141 1.54 -14.03 23.43
N GLY A 142 2.88 -13.99 23.45
CA GLY A 142 3.68 -13.20 22.55
C GLY A 142 3.46 -13.60 21.10
N ILE A 143 4.13 -12.86 20.26
CA ILE A 143 4.22 -12.91 18.80
C ILE A 143 4.66 -14.30 18.26
N GLU A 144 4.60 -15.37 19.05
CA GLU A 144 5.06 -16.70 18.65
C GLU A 144 3.93 -17.56 18.03
N GLU A 145 2.65 -17.29 18.34
CA GLU A 145 1.51 -18.02 17.74
C GLU A 145 0.31 -17.10 17.49
N LEU A 146 0.36 -16.30 16.42
CA LEU A 146 -0.82 -15.59 15.92
C LEU A 146 -1.73 -16.58 15.17
N ASP A 147 -2.95 -16.77 15.67
CA ASP A 147 -3.98 -17.49 14.93
C ASP A 147 -4.35 -16.75 13.61
N GLY A 148 -5.00 -17.46 12.68
CA GLY A 148 -5.40 -16.92 11.38
C GLY A 148 -6.27 -15.68 11.47
N ILE A 149 -7.19 -15.64 12.45
CA ILE A 149 -8.06 -14.47 12.67
C ILE A 149 -7.23 -13.26 13.13
N SER A 150 -6.32 -13.46 14.09
CA SER A 150 -5.45 -12.41 14.59
C SER A 150 -4.52 -11.89 13.49
N THR A 151 -3.96 -12.80 12.68
CA THR A 151 -3.14 -12.45 11.52
C THR A 151 -3.92 -11.64 10.49
N TYR A 152 -5.19 -11.97 10.26
CA TYR A 152 -6.08 -11.19 9.39
C TYR A 152 -6.24 -9.75 9.91
N PHE A 153 -6.52 -9.55 11.20
CA PHE A 153 -6.66 -8.20 11.78
C PHE A 153 -5.35 -7.41 11.76
N VAL A 154 -4.21 -8.05 12.07
CA VAL A 154 -2.89 -7.41 11.95
C VAL A 154 -2.66 -6.95 10.50
N THR A 155 -2.96 -7.82 9.52
CA THR A 155 -2.85 -7.48 8.09
C THR A 155 -3.77 -6.33 7.70
N LEU A 156 -4.97 -6.25 8.29
CA LEU A 156 -5.88 -5.12 8.08
C LEU A 156 -5.31 -3.80 8.63
N ILE A 157 -4.76 -3.83 9.84
CA ILE A 157 -4.14 -2.65 10.46
C ILE A 157 -2.92 -2.21 9.63
N GLU A 158 -2.06 -3.15 9.27
CA GLU A 158 -0.88 -2.91 8.44
C GLU A 158 -1.26 -2.29 7.10
N GLY A 159 -2.18 -2.92 6.35
CA GLY A 159 -2.66 -2.38 5.08
C GLY A 159 -3.33 -1.02 5.23
N GLY A 160 -3.97 -0.74 6.38
CA GLY A 160 -4.49 0.57 6.72
C GLY A 160 -3.39 1.63 6.86
N LEU A 161 -2.31 1.31 7.57
CA LEU A 161 -1.14 2.20 7.70
C LEU A 161 -0.44 2.44 6.36
N ILE A 162 -0.33 1.41 5.53
CA ILE A 162 0.17 1.47 4.15
C ILE A 162 -0.73 2.40 3.30
N SER A 163 -2.05 2.29 3.46
CA SER A 163 -3.03 3.15 2.78
C SER A 163 -2.82 4.63 3.13
N VAL A 164 -2.71 4.94 4.42
CA VAL A 164 -2.50 6.31 4.91
C VAL A 164 -1.22 6.89 4.33
N SER A 165 -0.14 6.14 4.36
CA SER A 165 1.13 6.59 3.82
C SER A 165 1.11 6.71 2.29
N LEU A 166 0.35 5.89 1.55
CA LEU A 166 0.09 6.10 0.13
C LEU A 166 -0.61 7.44 -0.12
N ILE A 167 -1.64 7.77 0.67
CA ILE A 167 -2.36 9.05 0.58
C ILE A 167 -1.41 10.23 0.83
N LEU A 168 -0.53 10.13 1.83
CA LEU A 168 0.47 11.17 2.11
C LEU A 168 1.45 11.35 0.94
N ILE A 169 1.97 10.25 0.37
CA ILE A 169 2.85 10.31 -0.81
C ILE A 169 2.09 10.90 -2.00
N ALA A 170 0.83 10.51 -2.21
CA ALA A 170 -0.02 11.04 -3.27
C ALA A 170 -0.30 12.54 -3.08
N PHE A 171 -0.44 13.00 -1.84
CA PHE A 171 -0.60 14.41 -1.53
C PHE A 171 0.67 15.22 -1.85
N LEU A 172 1.85 14.73 -1.46
CA LEU A 172 3.13 15.35 -1.84
C LEU A 172 3.33 15.35 -3.36
N ALA A 173 3.02 14.25 -4.02
CA ALA A 173 3.01 14.12 -5.47
C ALA A 173 2.12 15.19 -6.13
N LEU A 174 0.94 15.44 -5.56
CA LEU A 174 0.03 16.47 -6.04
C LEU A 174 0.63 17.87 -5.91
N ILE A 175 1.24 18.20 -4.76
CA ILE A 175 1.92 19.49 -4.54
C ILE A 175 3.02 19.70 -5.58
N VAL A 176 3.89 18.70 -5.78
CA VAL A 176 5.00 18.77 -6.75
C VAL A 176 4.47 18.94 -8.17
N LEU A 177 3.43 18.19 -8.56
CA LEU A 177 2.83 18.30 -9.89
C LEU A 177 2.16 19.66 -10.10
N ASN A 178 1.49 20.19 -9.07
CA ASN A 178 0.86 21.52 -9.11
C ASN A 178 1.92 22.62 -9.25
N TYR A 179 3.01 22.52 -8.48
CA TYR A 179 4.14 23.45 -8.56
C TYR A 179 4.80 23.43 -9.95
N ARG A 180 5.08 22.24 -10.50
CA ARG A 180 5.64 22.12 -11.87
C ARG A 180 4.73 22.69 -12.94
N ARG A 181 3.40 22.47 -12.83
CA ARG A 181 2.42 23.03 -13.76
C ARG A 181 2.39 24.55 -13.70
N ASN A 182 2.47 25.15 -12.51
CA ASN A 182 2.49 26.60 -12.36
C ASN A 182 3.79 27.22 -12.86
N ARG A 183 4.94 26.55 -12.69
CA ARG A 183 6.23 27.02 -13.25
C ARG A 183 6.25 26.99 -14.78
N GLN A 184 5.62 26.00 -15.40
CA GLN A 184 5.52 25.89 -16.87
C GLN A 184 4.49 26.85 -17.49
N ARG A 185 3.65 27.49 -16.68
CA ARG A 185 2.70 28.54 -17.09
C ARG A 185 3.28 29.95 -17.01
N LEU A 186 4.49 30.12 -16.48
CA LEU A 186 5.16 31.41 -16.52
C LEU A 186 5.56 31.69 -17.98
N PRO A 187 5.17 32.83 -18.57
CA PRO A 187 5.23 33.03 -20.01
C PRO A 187 6.68 33.05 -20.52
N SER A 188 6.92 32.32 -21.60
CA SER A 188 8.01 32.58 -22.55
C SER A 188 7.87 33.94 -23.28
N ASP A 189 6.89 34.76 -22.90
CA ASP A 189 6.57 36.08 -23.50
C ASP A 189 7.46 37.22 -22.96
N PHE A 190 8.42 36.92 -22.08
CA PHE A 190 9.43 37.87 -21.61
C PHE A 190 10.75 37.78 -22.39
N ILE A 191 10.69 37.46 -23.69
CA ILE A 191 11.80 37.74 -24.61
C ILE A 191 11.41 38.99 -25.40
N PRO A 192 11.85 40.19 -24.98
CA PRO A 192 11.76 41.37 -25.85
C PRO A 192 12.59 41.07 -27.10
N ARG A 193 11.91 41.04 -28.26
CA ARG A 193 12.57 41.09 -29.58
C ARG A 193 12.91 42.53 -29.92
#